data_AF-A0A2W7PVN0-F1
#
_entry.id   AF-A0A2W7PVN0-F1
#
_cell.length_a   1.000
_cell.length_b   1.000
_cell.length_c   1.000
_cell.angle_alpha   90.00
_cell.angle_beta   90.00
_cell.angle_gamma   90.00
#
_symmetry.space_group_name_H-M   'P 1'
#
loop_
_entity.id
_entity.type
_entity.pdbx_description
1 polymer ?
#
loop_
_entity_poly.entity_id
_entity_poly.type
_entity_poly.pdbx_seq_one_letter_code
_entity_poly.pdbx_strand_id
1 'polypeptide(L)'
;MKACGLYNVDKSERLEFRDLRGTAVTLLSEAGCPVPQIVSITGHSLQSAHRILEKYLARTEALSQTAIHHFENATATAFANHKCSASRTKAEK
;
A
#
# COMPACT_ATOMS: atom_id res chain seq x y z
N MET A 1 29.24 11.40 33.06
CA MET A 1 27.98 11.10 32.36
C MET A 1 26.81 11.35 33.30
N LYS A 2 25.86 12.24 32.95
CA LYS A 2 24.70 12.54 33.78
C LYS A 2 23.60 11.49 33.59
N ALA A 3 23.14 10.92 34.69
CA ALA A 3 21.91 10.13 34.75
C ALA A 3 20.71 11.05 34.46
N CYS A 4 20.00 10.79 33.35
CA CYS A 4 18.71 11.41 33.07
C CYS A 4 17.64 10.37 33.41
N GLY A 5 17.10 10.46 34.62
CA GLY A 5 15.97 9.65 35.04
C GLY A 5 14.68 10.24 34.51
N LEU A 6 14.01 9.54 33.59
CA LEU A 6 12.63 9.81 33.16
C LEU A 6 12.01 8.53 32.57
N TYR A 7 11.72 7.51 33.39
CA TYR A 7 10.88 6.39 32.96
C TYR A 7 10.13 5.73 34.12
N ASN A 8 9.62 6.56 35.04
CA ASN A 8 8.48 6.17 35.86
C ASN A 8 7.25 6.88 35.31
N VAL A 9 6.64 6.27 34.29
CA VAL A 9 5.34 6.72 33.78
C VAL A 9 4.34 5.62 34.09
N ASP A 10 3.32 6.01 34.84
CA ASP A 10 2.22 5.18 35.31
C ASP A 10 1.55 4.45 34.12
N LYS A 11 1.12 3.20 34.30
CA LYS A 11 0.59 2.34 33.23
C LYS A 11 -0.61 2.97 32.49
N SER A 12 -1.27 3.95 33.13
CA SER A 12 -2.40 4.74 32.64
C SER A 12 -2.05 5.91 31.71
N GLU A 13 -0.77 6.35 31.68
CA GLU A 13 -0.24 7.36 30.76
C GLU A 13 0.43 6.73 29.52
N ARG A 14 0.05 5.50 29.18
CA ARG A 14 0.32 4.94 27.86
C ARG A 14 -0.56 5.69 26.87
N LEU A 15 -0.08 6.83 26.37
CA LEU A 15 -0.59 7.43 25.15
C LEU A 15 -0.52 6.34 24.08
N GLU A 16 -1.65 5.68 23.84
CA GLU A 16 -1.84 4.80 22.71
C GLU A 16 -1.76 5.68 21.46
N PHE A 17 -0.54 5.96 21.00
CA PHE A 17 -0.27 6.53 19.69
C PHE A 17 -0.91 5.56 18.69
N ARG A 18 -2.16 5.87 18.29
CA ARG A 18 -2.74 5.28 17.09
C ARG A 18 -1.83 5.75 15.96
N ASP A 19 -0.98 4.84 15.53
CA ASP A 19 0.22 5.14 14.78
C ASP A 19 -0.12 5.80 13.45
N LEU A 20 0.13 7.11 13.34
CA LEU A 20 -0.01 7.86 12.08
C LEU A 20 0.83 7.23 10.96
N ARG A 21 1.88 6.47 11.30
CA ARG A 21 2.68 5.72 10.33
C ARG A 21 1.88 4.59 9.70
N GLY A 22 1.07 3.88 10.48
CA GLY A 22 0.16 2.86 9.98
C GLY A 22 -0.85 3.46 9.01
N THR A 23 -1.47 4.58 9.40
CA THR A 23 -2.40 5.33 8.55
C THR A 23 -1.72 5.81 7.26
N ALA A 24 -0.52 6.40 7.34
CA ALA A 24 0.21 6.88 6.17
C ALA A 24 0.58 5.75 5.19
N VAL A 25 1.07 4.62 5.70
CA VAL A 25 1.41 3.44 4.89
C VAL A 25 0.17 2.87 4.20
N THR A 26 -0.95 2.75 4.92
CA THR A 26 -2.21 2.26 4.35
C THR A 26 -2.75 3.20 3.28
N LEU A 27 -2.79 4.51 3.53
CA LEU A 27 -3.29 5.50 2.55
C LEU A 27 -2.42 5.57 1.30
N LEU A 28 -1.09 5.50 1.44
CA LEU A 28 -0.20 5.45 0.28
C LEU A 28 -0.40 4.16 -0.53
N SER A 29 -0.67 3.04 0.14
CA SER A 29 -0.99 1.78 -0.54
C SER A 29 -2.33 1.83 -1.26
N GLU A 30 -3.34 2.48 -0.69
CA GLU A 30 -4.65 2.69 -1.32
C GLU A 30 -4.55 3.65 -2.53
N ALA A 31 -3.63 4.61 -2.49
CA ALA A 31 -3.30 5.48 -3.63
C ALA A 31 -2.56 4.74 -4.76
N GLY A 32 -2.30 3.44 -4.63
CA GLY A 32 -1.63 2.63 -5.65
C GLY A 32 -0.10 2.76 -5.67
N CYS A 33 0.52 3.36 -4.66
CA CYS A 33 1.98 3.44 -4.58
C CYS A 33 2.58 2.06 -4.28
N PRO A 34 3.61 1.62 -5.00
CA PRO A 34 4.28 0.36 -4.71
C PRO A 34 5.08 0.45 -3.41
N VAL A 35 5.18 -0.67 -2.67
CA VAL A 35 5.82 -0.73 -1.34
C VAL A 35 7.24 -0.14 -1.28
N PRO A 36 8.13 -0.33 -2.29
CA PRO A 36 9.44 0.32 -2.29
C PRO A 36 9.37 1.85 -2.25
N GLN A 37 8.40 2.47 -2.93
CA GLN A 37 8.20 3.92 -2.90
C GLN A 37 7.66 4.37 -1.54
N ILE A 38 6.70 3.62 -0.98
CA ILE A 38 6.15 3.88 0.37
C ILE A 38 7.26 3.85 1.41
N VAL A 39 8.15 2.87 1.34
CA VAL A 39 9.30 2.73 2.25
C VAL A 39 10.30 3.88 2.07
N SER A 40 10.54 4.32 0.84
CA SER A 40 11.40 5.49 0.58
C SER A 40 10.87 6.78 1.22
N ILE A 41 9.55 6.94 1.34
CA ILE A 41 8.92 8.12 1.96
C ILE A 41 8.87 7.98 3.49
N THR A 42 8.49 6.81 3.97
CA THR A 42 8.16 6.59 5.39
C THR A 42 9.34 6.13 6.25
N GLY A 43 10.46 5.72 5.64
CA GLY A 43 11.68 5.29 6.34
C GLY A 43 11.57 3.94 7.06
N HIS A 44 10.56 3.12 6.72
CA HIS A 44 10.45 1.77 7.27
C HIS A 44 11.44 0.80 6.61
N SER A 45 11.76 -0.31 7.26
CA SER A 45 12.27 -1.46 6.52
C SER A 45 11.16 -2.09 5.67
N LEU A 46 11.52 -2.78 4.59
CA LEU A 46 10.54 -3.51 3.76
C LEU A 46 9.70 -4.49 4.59
N GLN A 47 10.34 -5.20 5.53
CA GLN A 47 9.65 -6.14 6.40
C GLN A 47 8.67 -5.44 7.33
N SER A 48 9.05 -4.28 7.88
CA SER A 48 8.17 -3.50 8.74
C SER A 48 6.97 -2.94 7.99
N ALA A 49 7.16 -2.44 6.77
CA ALA A 49 6.08 -1.92 5.94
C ALA A 49 5.07 -3.03 5.58
N HIS A 50 5.54 -4.23 5.22
CA HIS A 50 4.66 -5.38 4.98
C HIS A 50 3.87 -5.78 6.23
N ARG A 51 4.50 -5.84 7.40
CA ARG A 51 3.79 -6.17 8.65
C ARG A 51 2.70 -5.15 9.00
N ILE A 52 2.94 -3.87 8.69
CA ILE A 52 1.94 -2.80 8.86
C ILE A 52 0.78 -3.03 7.89
N LEU A 53 1.07 -3.27 6.61
CA LEU A 53 0.05 -3.52 5.60
C LEU A 53 -0.76 -4.77 5.92
N GLU A 54 -0.14 -5.87 6.34
CA GLU A 54 -0.83 -7.09 6.76
C GLU A 54 -1.83 -6.85 7.91
N LYS A 55 -1.47 -5.95 8.83
CA LYS A 55 -2.30 -5.66 10.00
C LYS A 55 -3.44 -4.69 9.72
N TYR A 56 -3.22 -3.70 8.85
CA TYR A 56 -4.11 -2.54 8.70
C TYR A 56 -4.72 -2.36 7.32
N LEU A 57 -4.19 -2.98 6.27
CA LEU A 57 -4.72 -2.84 4.92
C LEU A 57 -5.95 -3.73 4.74
N ALA A 58 -7.10 -3.11 4.49
CA ALA A 58 -8.30 -3.83 4.10
C ALA A 58 -8.21 -4.30 2.64
N ARG A 59 -8.56 -5.56 2.39
CA ARG A 59 -8.68 -6.10 1.02
C ARG A 59 -10.02 -5.66 0.42
N THR A 60 -10.06 -4.45 -0.10
CA THR A 60 -11.27 -3.85 -0.69
C THR A 60 -11.41 -4.18 -2.17
N GLU A 61 -12.65 -4.09 -2.68
CA GLU A 61 -12.94 -4.26 -4.11
C GLU A 61 -12.21 -3.20 -4.96
N ALA A 62 -12.19 -1.94 -4.50
CA ALA A 62 -11.53 -0.83 -5.20
C ALA A 62 -10.03 -1.09 -5.43
N LEU A 63 -9.34 -1.66 -4.44
CA LEU A 63 -7.92 -2.03 -4.56
C LEU A 63 -7.75 -3.12 -5.64
N SER A 64 -8.62 -4.12 -5.63
CA SER A 64 -8.62 -5.19 -6.64
C SER A 64 -8.88 -4.65 -8.05
N GLN A 65 -9.87 -3.78 -8.23
CA GLN A 65 -10.19 -3.15 -9.51
C GLN A 65 -9.02 -2.30 -10.02
N THR A 66 -8.38 -1.52 -9.15
CA THR A 66 -7.21 -0.71 -9.48
C THR A 66 -6.03 -1.58 -9.92
N ALA A 67 -5.79 -2.70 -9.23
CA ALA A 67 -4.76 -3.66 -9.61
C ALA A 67 -5.00 -4.27 -11.00
N ILE A 68 -6.25 -4.69 -11.29
CA ILE A 68 -6.62 -5.21 -12.62
C ILE A 68 -6.48 -4.11 -13.69
N HIS A 69 -6.93 -2.89 -13.41
CA HIS A 69 -6.78 -1.77 -14.34
C HIS A 69 -5.30 -1.50 -14.67
N HIS A 70 -4.41 -1.52 -13.68
CA HIS A 70 -2.98 -1.39 -13.95
C HIS A 70 -2.41 -2.57 -14.74
N PHE A 71 -2.89 -3.79 -14.48
CA PHE A 71 -2.47 -5.00 -15.20
C PHE A 71 -2.85 -4.98 -16.68
N GLU A 72 -4.09 -4.61 -17.00
CA GLU A 72 -4.58 -4.53 -18.40
C GLU A 72 -3.86 -3.45 -19.21
N ASN A 73 -3.46 -2.35 -18.56
CA ASN A 73 -2.80 -1.22 -19.21
C ASN A 73 -1.26 -1.31 -19.22
N ALA A 74 -0.66 -2.32 -18.57
CA ALA A 74 0.78 -2.45 -18.51
C ALA A 74 1.36 -2.81 -19.90
N THR A 75 2.37 -2.05 -20.36
CA THR A 75 3.03 -2.35 -21.65
C THR A 75 3.76 -3.69 -21.63
N ALA A 76 4.24 -4.13 -20.46
CA ALA A 76 4.87 -5.44 -20.27
C ALA A 76 3.92 -6.62 -20.51
N THR A 77 2.61 -6.43 -20.33
CA THR A 77 1.59 -7.46 -20.56
C THR A 77 0.96 -7.37 -21.95
N ALA A 78 1.45 -6.49 -22.83
CA ALA A 78 0.93 -6.34 -24.20
C ALA A 78 0.91 -7.68 -24.99
N PHE A 79 1.86 -8.58 -24.73
CA PHE A 79 1.86 -9.93 -25.29
C PHE A 79 0.66 -10.77 -24.80
N ALA A 80 0.20 -10.63 -23.56
CA ALA A 80 -0.99 -11.34 -23.08
C ALA A 80 -2.28 -10.75 -23.67
N ASN A 81 -2.30 -9.44 -23.91
CA ASN A 81 -3.49 -8.70 -24.36
C ASN A 81 -3.85 -8.93 -25.85
N HIS A 82 -3.01 -9.64 -26.62
CA HIS A 82 -3.17 -9.75 -28.07
C HIS A 82 -4.22 -10.78 -28.56
N LYS A 83 -4.85 -11.59 -27.69
CA LYS A 83 -5.66 -12.74 -28.14
C LYS A 83 -7.19 -12.58 -28.14
N CYS A 84 -7.76 -11.41 -27.85
CA CYS A 84 -9.23 -11.23 -27.89
C CYS A 84 -9.69 -9.83 -28.38
N SER A 85 -8.99 -9.23 -29.35
CA SER A 85 -9.44 -7.99 -30.02
C SER A 85 -9.86 -8.20 -31.47
N ALA A 86 -9.66 -9.40 -32.04
CA ALA A 86 -10.08 -9.74 -33.41
C ALA A 86 -11.61 -9.73 -33.63
N SER A 87 -12.42 -9.56 -32.58
CA SER A 87 -13.89 -9.54 -32.65
C SER A 87 -14.54 -8.17 -32.43
N ARG A 88 -13.80 -7.10 -32.05
CA ARG A 88 -14.41 -5.80 -31.68
C ARG A 88 -14.44 -4.72 -32.78
N THR A 89 -13.88 -4.97 -33.96
CA THR A 89 -13.86 -3.99 -35.06
C THR A 89 -14.99 -4.16 -36.09
N LYS A 90 -16.03 -4.96 -35.79
CA LYS A 90 -17.21 -5.11 -36.65
C LYS A 90 -18.52 -4.78 -35.90
N ALA A 91 -18.66 -3.56 -35.39
CA ALA A 91 -19.95 -3.09 -34.89
C ALA A 91 -20.03 -1.55 -34.85
N GLU A 92 -19.73 -0.88 -35.96
CA GLU A 92 -20.26 0.47 -36.17
C GLU A 92 -20.55 0.63 -37.67
N LYS A 93 -21.84 0.81 -37.97
CA LYS A 93 -22.43 1.06 -39.27
C LYS A 93 -22.74 2.54 -39.36
#